data_AF-A0A530GSD7-F1
#
_entry.id   AF-A0A530GSD7-F1
#
_cell.length_a   1.000
_cell.length_b   1.000
_cell.length_c   1.000
_cell.angle_alpha   90.00
_cell.angle_beta   90.00
_cell.angle_gamma   90.00
#
_symmetry.space_group_name_H-M   'P 1'
#
loop_
_entity.id
_entity.type
_entity.pdbx_description
1 polymer ?
#
loop_
_entity_poly.entity_id
_entity_poly.type
_entity_poly.pdbx_seq_one_letter_code
_entity_poly.pdbx_strand_id
1 'polypeptide(L)' 'MVSERRKLRSTAWFGGEGKNAFMHRSWMKNQGIPDDAFDGRPVIGICNTWSELTPCNAHLRALADHVKRGVYEAGGLI' A
#
# COMPACT_ATOMS: atom_id res chain seq x y z
N MET A 1 -18.83 8.78 19.35
CA MET A 1 -19.03 7.43 18.79
C MET A 1 -17.84 7.12 17.90
N VAL A 2 -16.88 6.33 18.37
CA VAL A 2 -15.78 5.85 17.52
C VAL A 2 -16.39 4.80 16.61
N SER A 3 -16.49 5.10 15.31
CA SER A 3 -16.89 4.11 14.31
C SER A 3 -15.92 2.92 14.41
N GLU A 4 -16.44 1.71 14.64
CA GLU A 4 -15.62 0.50 14.55
C GLU A 4 -14.93 0.51 13.19
N ARG A 5 -13.60 0.48 13.18
CA ARG A 5 -12.81 0.48 11.95
C ARG A 5 -13.19 -0.75 11.13
N ARG A 6 -13.84 -0.51 9.99
CA ARG A 6 -14.23 -1.57 9.05
C ARG A 6 -13.01 -2.42 8.70
N LYS A 7 -13.14 -3.74 8.85
CA LYS A 7 -12.11 -4.69 8.40
C LYS A 7 -11.92 -4.59 6.89
N LEU A 8 -10.71 -4.23 6.47
CA LEU A 8 -10.36 -4.07 5.06
C LEU A 8 -9.93 -5.39 4.43
N ARG A 9 -10.10 -5.54 3.11
CA ARG A 9 -9.71 -6.77 2.38
C ARG A 9 -8.22 -7.11 2.53
N SER A 10 -7.36 -6.11 2.71
CA SER A 10 -5.91 -6.26 2.93
C SER A 10 -5.59 -7.07 4.20
N THR A 11 -6.48 -7.05 5.19
CA THR A 11 -6.31 -7.83 6.43
C THR A 11 -6.38 -9.34 6.20
N ALA A 12 -6.94 -9.82 5.09
CA ALA A 12 -6.89 -11.25 4.75
C ALA A 12 -5.47 -11.72 4.36
N TRP A 13 -4.62 -10.80 3.91
CA TRP A 13 -3.24 -11.08 3.51
C TRP A 13 -2.25 -10.76 4.62
N PHE A 14 -2.38 -9.58 5.23
CA PHE A 14 -1.41 -9.08 6.19
C PHE A 14 -1.86 -9.24 7.64
N GLY A 15 -3.15 -9.47 7.88
CA GLY A 15 -3.69 -9.65 9.22
C GLY A 15 -3.53 -11.06 9.74
N GLY A 16 -3.24 -11.19 11.03
CA GLY A 16 -3.13 -12.47 11.74
C GLY A 16 -1.70 -12.97 11.97
N GLU A 17 -1.60 -14.03 12.76
CA GLU A 17 -0.35 -14.61 13.27
C GLU A 17 0.03 -15.93 12.58
N GLY A 18 -0.79 -16.39 11.64
CA GLY A 18 -0.53 -17.62 10.89
C GLY A 18 0.63 -17.49 9.90
N LYS A 19 1.15 -18.64 9.45
CA LYS A 19 2.28 -18.74 8.51
C LYS A 19 2.10 -17.89 7.25
N ASN A 20 0.91 -17.88 6.65
CA ASN A 20 0.64 -17.13 5.42
C ASN A 20 0.79 -15.62 5.66
N ALA A 21 0.17 -15.08 6.70
CA ALA A 21 0.27 -13.66 7.04
C ALA A 21 1.72 -13.26 7.36
N PHE A 22 2.45 -14.10 8.09
CA PHE A 22 3.89 -13.90 8.32
C PHE A 22 4.70 -13.85 7.01
N MET A 23 4.47 -14.79 6.08
CA MET A 23 5.15 -14.80 4.78
C MET A 23 4.84 -13.53 4.00
N HIS A 24 3.57 -13.15 3.87
CA HIS A 24 3.16 -11.94 3.15
C HIS A 24 3.79 -10.67 3.72
N ARG A 25 3.78 -10.49 5.06
CA ARG A 25 4.45 -9.34 5.69
C ARG A 25 5.97 -9.38 5.49
N SER A 26 6.59 -10.56 5.59
CA SER A 26 8.04 -10.71 5.41
C SER A 26 8.52 -10.28 4.01
N TRP A 27 7.76 -10.64 2.97
CA TRP A 27 8.05 -10.22 1.59
C TRP A 27 7.87 -8.72 1.35
N MET A 28 7.01 -8.05 2.11
CA MET A 28 6.88 -6.60 2.01
C MET A 28 7.97 -5.88 2.82
N LYS A 29 8.31 -6.42 4.00
CA LYS A 29 9.38 -5.89 4.87
C LYS A 29 10.76 -5.94 4.24
N ASN A 30 11.02 -6.88 3.33
CA ASN A 30 12.30 -6.93 2.61
C ASN A 30 12.56 -5.67 1.76
N GLN A 31 11.52 -4.89 1.45
CA GLN A 31 11.60 -3.59 0.75
C GLN A 31 11.80 -2.41 1.70
N GLY A 32 11.96 -2.66 3.01
CA GLY A 32 12.12 -1.62 4.03
C GLY A 32 10.80 -1.09 4.61
N ILE A 33 9.68 -1.77 4.38
CA ILE A 33 8.39 -1.38 4.97
C ILE A 33 8.37 -1.79 6.46
N PRO A 34 8.06 -0.89 7.40
CA PRO A 34 8.05 -1.21 8.83
C PRO A 34 6.87 -2.10 9.23
N ASP A 35 6.96 -2.76 10.39
CA ASP A 35 5.93 -3.71 10.84
C ASP A 35 4.58 -3.05 11.17
N ASP A 36 4.62 -1.84 11.73
CA ASP A 36 3.45 -1.05 12.09
C ASP A 36 2.61 -0.62 10.87
N ALA A 37 3.17 -0.68 9.66
CA ALA A 37 2.43 -0.41 8.43
C ALA A 37 1.36 -1.47 8.12
N PHE A 38 1.41 -2.65 8.76
CA PHE A 38 0.44 -3.73 8.59
C PHE A 38 -0.63 -3.79 9.68
N ASP A 39 -0.86 -2.68 10.40
CA ASP A 39 -1.84 -2.52 11.49
C ASP A 39 -3.31 -2.52 11.04
N GLY A 40 -3.59 -2.68 9.74
CA GLY A 40 -4.93 -2.66 9.17
C GLY A 40 -5.32 -1.31 8.56
N ARG A 41 -4.41 -0.34 8.47
CA ARG A 41 -4.59 0.87 7.64
C ARG A 41 -4.87 0.54 6.16
N PRO A 42 -5.47 1.47 5.40
CA PRO A 42 -5.73 1.27 3.97
C PRO A 42 -4.46 0.99 3.17
N VAL A 43 -4.49 -0.08 2.37
CA VAL A 43 -3.44 -0.41 1.39
C VAL A 43 -3.91 0.05 0.02
N ILE A 44 -3.18 0.99 -0.58
CA ILE A 44 -3.57 1.72 -1.79
C ILE A 44 -2.69 1.29 -2.96
N GLY A 45 -3.28 0.57 -3.91
CA GLY A 45 -2.63 0.31 -5.20
C GLY A 45 -2.73 1.53 -6.11
N ILE A 46 -1.60 2.08 -6.55
CA ILE A 46 -1.56 3.12 -7.57
C ILE A 46 -1.40 2.45 -8.94
N CYS A 47 -2.50 2.35 -9.69
CA CYS A 47 -2.45 1.87 -11.08
C CYS A 47 -1.80 2.93 -11.98
N ASN A 48 -0.52 2.75 -12.29
CA ASN A 48 0.24 3.67 -13.14
C ASN A 48 0.40 3.09 -14.56
N THR A 49 -0.08 3.81 -15.56
CA THR A 49 -0.02 3.44 -16.99
C THR A 49 1.12 4.13 -17.74
N TRP A 50 2.13 4.62 -17.02
CA TRP A 50 3.37 5.10 -17.60
C TRP A 50 4.04 4.03 -18.47
N SER A 51 4.44 4.42 -19.67
CA SER A 51 5.33 3.65 -20.55
C SER A 51 6.04 4.61 -21.50
N GLU A 52 7.25 4.24 -21.94
CA GLU A 52 7.99 4.99 -22.97
C GLU A 52 7.28 4.92 -24.33
N LEU A 53 6.44 3.90 -24.55
CA LEU A 53 5.64 3.74 -25.77
C LEU A 53 4.32 4.53 -25.73
N THR A 54 3.93 5.08 -24.58
CA THR A 54 2.72 5.90 -24.42
C THR A 54 3.10 7.34 -24.03
N PRO A 55 3.49 8.19 -24.98
CA PRO A 55 4.08 9.50 -24.68
C PRO A 55 3.13 10.43 -23.92
N CYS A 56 1.82 10.29 -24.11
CA CYS A 56 0.81 11.01 -23.32
C CYS A 56 0.90 10.74 -21.81
N ASN A 57 1.41 9.58 -21.41
CA ASN A 57 1.54 9.13 -20.02
C ASN A 57 2.96 9.30 -19.46
N ALA A 58 3.89 9.90 -20.22
CA ALA A 58 5.31 9.97 -19.85
C ALA A 58 5.57 10.59 -18.47
N HIS A 59 4.70 11.51 -18.05
CA HIS A 59 4.79 12.23 -16.77
C HIS A 59 4.16 11.48 -15.58
N LEU A 60 3.46 10.35 -15.79
CA LEU A 60 2.72 9.67 -14.74
C LEU A 60 3.60 9.03 -13.65
N ARG A 61 4.89 8.79 -13.90
CA ARG A 61 5.82 8.37 -12.83
C ARG A 61 5.93 9.41 -11.72
N ALA A 62 6.21 10.66 -12.09
CA ALA A 62 6.32 11.76 -11.13
C ALA A 62 4.99 11.99 -10.41
N LEU A 63 3.86 11.92 -11.14
CA LEU A 63 2.54 12.04 -10.54
C LEU A 63 2.26 10.93 -9.51
N ALA A 64 2.64 9.69 -9.81
CA ALA A 64 2.49 8.57 -8.88
C ALA A 64 3.32 8.76 -7.60
N ASP A 65 4.52 9.35 -7.70
CA ASP A 65 5.33 9.68 -6.52
C ASP A 65 4.65 10.74 -5.63
N HIS A 66 4.01 11.76 -6.23
CA HIS A 66 3.23 12.73 -5.49
C HIS A 66 2.01 12.10 -4.80
N VAL A 67 1.27 11.23 -5.51
CA VAL A 67 0.14 10.50 -4.93
C VAL A 67 0.61 9.59 -3.79
N LYS A 68 1.73 8.88 -3.95
CA LYS A 68 2.33 8.02 -2.93
C LYS A 68 2.62 8.81 -1.64
N ARG A 69 3.18 10.01 -1.75
CA ARG A 69 3.42 10.90 -0.60
C ARG A 69 2.12 11.29 0.10
N GLY A 70 1.09 11.69 -0.66
CA GLY A 70 -0.22 12.02 -0.10
C GLY A 70 -0.88 10.84 0.63
N VAL A 71 -0.72 9.61 0.13
CA VAL A 71 -1.21 8.42 0.83
C VAL A 71 -0.48 8.22 2.16
N TYR A 72 0.84 8.40 2.20
CA TYR A 72 1.58 8.31 3.45
C TYR A 72 1.21 9.41 4.45
N GLU A 73 1.04 10.64 3.99
CA GLU A 73 0.58 11.76 4.82
C GLU A 73 -0.82 11.50 5.42
N ALA A 74 -1.69 10.84 4.67
CA ALA A 74 -3.01 10.41 5.14
C ALA A 74 -3.00 9.14 6.02
N GLY A 75 -1.82 8.57 6.30
CA GLY A 75 -1.66 7.37 7.12
C GLY A 75 -1.99 6.05 6.42
N GLY A 76 -1.94 6.00 5.08
CA GLY A 76 -2.09 4.79 4.29
C GLY A 76 -0.77 4.05 4.04
N LEU A 77 -0.86 2.87 3.44
CA LEU A 77 0.26 2.06 2.93
C LEU A 77 0.18 1.97 1.40
N ILE A 78 1.33 2.03 0.73
CA ILE A 78 1.52 1.85 -0.72
C ILE A 78 2.35 0.60 -0.95
#